data_AF-A0A410P5M8-F1
#
_entry.id   AF-A0A410P5M8-F1
#
_cell.length_a   1.000
_cell.length_b   1.000
_cell.length_c   1.000
_cell.angle_alpha   90.00
_cell.angle_beta   90.00
_cell.angle_gamma   90.00
#
_symmetry.space_group_name_H-M   'P 1'
#
loop_
_entity.id
_entity.type
_entity.pdbx_description
1 polymer ?
#
loop_
_entity_poly.entity_id
_entity_poly.type
_entity_poly.pdbx_seq_one_letter_code
_entity_poly.pdbx_strand_id
1 'polypeptide(L)'
;MEMVKKQAHWFLRLAIAAVFLFHGLTKFPTISIFASMMKLPWLIALAVPVCETMGSVLILIGGCVNDRGWTTRVGSLLIIPVMAAAIYMIHWGQWSFLPSSSHPMGGIEFQTVLLAVLFYLLIKGKDA
;
A
#
# COMPACT_ATOMS: atom_id res chain seq x y z
N MET A 1 19.54 23.88 -1.50
CA MET A 1 18.43 23.29 -2.29
C MET A 1 18.75 21.90 -2.84
N GLU A 2 19.99 21.62 -3.29
CA GLU A 2 20.39 20.31 -3.84
C GLU A 2 20.23 19.12 -2.89
N MET A 3 20.51 19.28 -1.59
CA MET A 3 20.29 18.23 -0.61
C MET A 3 18.80 17.84 -0.48
N VAL A 4 17.90 18.82 -0.55
CA VAL A 4 16.45 18.59 -0.50
C VAL A 4 15.99 17.80 -1.72
N LYS A 5 16.48 18.14 -2.91
CA LYS A 5 16.18 17.39 -4.14
C LYS A 5 16.61 15.93 -4.05
N LYS A 6 17.80 15.67 -3.50
CA LYS A 6 18.34 14.31 -3.33
C LYS A 6 17.54 13.45 -2.33
N GLN A 7 16.80 14.07 -1.41
CA GLN A 7 16.04 13.36 -0.38
C GLN A 7 14.52 13.37 -0.64
N ALA A 8 14.05 14.04 -1.70
CA ALA A 8 12.62 14.22 -1.98
C ALA A 8 11.86 12.89 -2.15
N HIS A 9 12.57 11.84 -2.56
CA HIS A 9 12.03 10.49 -2.68
C HIS A 9 11.47 9.93 -1.37
N TRP A 10 11.93 10.42 -0.22
CA TRP A 10 11.43 10.00 1.08
C TRP A 10 9.98 10.41 1.31
N PHE A 11 9.49 11.49 0.71
CA PHE A 11 8.08 11.91 0.89
C PHE A 11 7.12 10.80 0.45
N LEU A 12 7.36 10.22 -0.74
CA LEU A 12 6.51 9.16 -1.26
C LEU A 12 6.68 7.84 -0.49
N ARG A 13 7.91 7.51 -0.08
CA ARG A 13 8.19 6.30 0.71
C ARG A 13 7.51 6.34 2.07
N LEU A 14 7.64 7.47 2.77
CA LEU A 14 7.03 7.66 4.08
C LEU A 14 5.50 7.71 3.99
N ALA A 15 4.94 8.34 2.94
CA ALA A 15 3.49 8.34 2.73
C ALA A 15 2.94 6.90 2.55
N ILE A 16 3.55 6.11 1.67
CA ILE A 16 3.16 4.71 1.46
C ILE A 16 3.36 3.90 2.75
N ALA A 17 4.53 4.00 3.38
CA ALA A 17 4.82 3.21 4.57
C ALA A 17 3.89 3.56 5.74
N ALA A 18 3.58 4.84 5.96
CA ALA A 18 2.66 5.25 7.03
C ALA A 18 1.29 4.60 6.87
N VAL A 19 0.73 4.61 5.65
CA VAL A 19 -0.57 4.03 5.35
C VAL A 19 -0.56 2.52 5.52
N PHE A 20 0.37 1.82 4.86
CA PHE A 20 0.32 0.36 4.79
C PHE A 20 0.95 -0.34 6.01
N LEU A 21 1.84 0.31 6.76
CA LEU A 21 2.22 -0.19 8.10
C LEU A 21 1.04 -0.10 9.06
N PHE A 22 0.31 1.01 9.06
CA PHE A 22 -0.88 1.14 9.90
C PHE A 22 -1.93 0.08 9.53
N HIS A 23 -2.28 -0.02 8.24
CA HIS A 23 -3.27 -0.98 7.78
C HIS A 23 -2.83 -2.44 7.92
N GLY A 24 -1.55 -2.75 7.73
CA GLY A 24 -1.04 -4.11 7.89
C GLY A 24 -0.97 -4.54 9.35
N LEU A 25 -0.33 -3.73 10.20
CA LEU A 25 -0.08 -4.08 11.61
C LEU A 25 -1.38 -4.20 12.41
N THR A 26 -2.37 -3.33 12.15
CA THR A 26 -3.64 -3.34 12.89
C THR A 26 -4.56 -4.51 12.54
N LYS A 27 -4.32 -5.20 11.40
CA LYS A 27 -5.10 -6.38 11.00
C LYS A 27 -4.64 -7.67 11.69
N PHE A 28 -3.37 -7.81 12.08
CA PHE A 28 -2.86 -9.06 12.68
C PHE A 28 -3.66 -9.54 13.90
N PRO A 29 -4.01 -8.68 14.88
CA PRO A 29 -4.80 -9.11 16.03
C PRO A 29 -6.24 -9.54 15.68
N THR A 30 -6.72 -9.18 14.48
CA THR A 30 -8.13 -9.32 14.07
C THR A 30 -8.30 -10.13 12.77
N ILE A 31 -7.32 -10.94 12.37
CA ILE A 31 -7.32 -11.66 11.07
C ILE A 31 -8.61 -12.47 10.87
N SER A 32 -9.07 -13.20 11.88
CA SER A 32 -10.30 -14.01 11.75
C SER A 32 -11.55 -13.16 11.53
N ILE A 33 -11.62 -11.99 12.18
CA ILE A 33 -12.70 -11.02 12.00
C ILE A 33 -12.62 -10.43 10.59
N PHE A 34 -11.43 -9.99 10.17
CA PHE A 34 -11.18 -9.48 8.83
C PHE A 34 -11.53 -10.50 7.74
N ALA A 35 -11.14 -11.77 7.90
CA ALA A 35 -11.46 -12.86 6.99
C ALA A 35 -12.98 -13.04 6.85
N SER A 36 -13.71 -13.04 7.97
CA SER A 36 -15.17 -13.15 7.97
C SER A 36 -15.85 -11.95 7.33
N MET A 37 -15.42 -10.72 7.67
CA MET A 37 -15.98 -9.48 7.12
C MET A 37 -15.78 -9.39 5.60
N MET A 38 -14.60 -9.78 5.13
CA MET A 38 -14.24 -9.73 3.72
C MET A 38 -14.68 -10.98 2.93
N LYS A 39 -15.24 -11.99 3.61
CA LYS A 39 -15.59 -13.31 3.03
C LYS A 39 -14.40 -13.97 2.32
N LEU A 40 -13.21 -13.84 2.90
CA LEU A 40 -11.97 -14.39 2.36
C LEU A 40 -11.57 -15.68 3.09
N PRO A 41 -10.92 -16.64 2.40
CA PRO A 41 -10.22 -17.72 3.08
C PRO A 41 -9.19 -17.16 4.06
N TRP A 42 -9.06 -17.78 5.23
CA TRP A 42 -8.18 -17.28 6.30
C TRP A 42 -6.73 -17.04 5.83
N LEU A 43 -6.18 -17.93 5.00
CA LEU A 43 -4.83 -17.76 4.44
C LEU A 43 -4.69 -16.53 3.54
N ILE A 44 -5.71 -16.20 2.74
CA ILE A 44 -5.71 -14.98 1.92
C ILE A 44 -5.85 -13.75 2.81
N ALA A 45 -6.70 -13.82 3.83
CA ALA A 45 -6.87 -12.75 4.81
C ALA A 45 -5.58 -12.49 5.62
N LEU A 46 -4.78 -13.52 5.90
CA LEU A 46 -3.44 -13.39 6.50
C LEU A 46 -2.42 -12.81 5.51
N ALA A 47 -2.48 -13.21 4.24
CA ALA A 47 -1.53 -12.74 3.23
C ALA A 47 -1.61 -11.22 3.02
N VAL A 48 -2.80 -10.63 3.12
CA VAL A 48 -3.02 -9.18 2.98
C VAL A 48 -2.13 -8.35 3.93
N PRO A 49 -2.24 -8.45 5.27
CA PRO A 49 -1.42 -7.67 6.18
C PRO A 49 0.06 -8.04 6.14
N VAL A 50 0.42 -9.29 5.77
CA VAL A 50 1.81 -9.67 5.54
C VAL A 50 2.39 -8.89 4.36
N CYS A 51 1.70 -8.86 3.22
CA CYS A 51 2.11 -8.10 2.05
C CYS A 51 2.16 -6.60 2.30
N GLU A 52 1.15 -6.03 2.96
CA GLU A 52 1.12 -4.60 3.33
C GLU A 52 2.31 -4.23 4.24
N THR A 53 2.54 -5.03 5.30
CA THR A 53 3.60 -4.76 6.27
C THR A 53 4.98 -4.97 5.68
N MET A 54 5.24 -6.13 5.08
CA MET A 54 6.55 -6.44 4.47
C MET A 54 6.84 -5.51 3.30
N GLY A 55 5.84 -5.25 2.45
CA GLY A 55 5.99 -4.32 1.32
C GLY A 55 6.41 -2.92 1.78
N SER A 56 5.79 -2.42 2.85
CA SER A 56 6.11 -1.11 3.42
C SER A 56 7.51 -1.06 4.02
N VAL A 57 7.90 -2.09 4.77
CA VAL A 57 9.25 -2.20 5.34
C VAL A 57 10.30 -2.24 4.22
N LEU A 58 10.07 -3.02 3.16
CA LEU A 58 10.95 -3.08 2.00
C LEU A 58 11.05 -1.72 1.28
N ILE A 59 9.95 -0.99 1.12
CA ILE A 59 9.98 0.36 0.51
C ILE A 59 10.85 1.34 1.32
N LEU A 60 10.82 1.26 2.66
CA LEU A 60 11.67 2.07 3.53
C LEU A 60 13.14 1.65 3.43
N ILE A 61 13.43 0.36 3.57
CA ILE A 61 14.78 -0.19 3.43
C ILE A 61 15.35 0.15 2.05
N GLY A 62 14.52 0.08 1.00
CA GLY A 62 14.84 0.41 -0.38
C GLY A 62 15.34 1.85 -0.60
N GLY A 63 14.96 2.79 0.27
CA GLY A 63 15.53 4.14 0.27
C GLY A 63 17.01 4.17 0.68
N CYS A 64 17.42 3.28 1.59
CA CYS A 64 18.75 3.24 2.17
C CYS A 64 19.71 2.33 1.39
N VAL A 65 19.26 1.15 0.96
CA VAL A 65 20.14 0.13 0.36
C VAL A 65 20.55 0.47 -1.07
N ASN A 66 21.72 -0.02 -1.50
CA ASN A 66 22.23 0.19 -2.86
C ASN A 66 22.18 -1.11 -3.68
N ASP A 67 20.95 -1.53 -4.01
CA ASP A 67 20.66 -2.81 -4.67
C ASP A 67 20.05 -2.60 -6.07
N ARG A 68 20.37 -1.47 -6.73
CA ARG A 68 19.75 -1.04 -8.00
C ARG A 68 18.23 -0.85 -7.92
N GLY A 69 17.68 -0.70 -6.71
CA GLY A 69 16.26 -0.41 -6.46
C GLY A 69 15.36 -1.63 -6.33
N TRP A 70 15.90 -2.85 -6.38
CA TRP A 70 15.10 -4.09 -6.30
C TRP A 70 14.25 -4.18 -5.04
N THR A 71 14.77 -3.80 -3.88
CA THR A 71 14.05 -3.81 -2.60
C THR A 71 12.81 -2.94 -2.67
N THR A 72 12.91 -1.73 -3.28
CA THR A 72 11.73 -0.87 -3.50
C THR A 72 10.74 -1.55 -4.44
N ARG A 73 11.20 -2.13 -5.54
CA ARG A 73 10.33 -2.77 -6.55
C ARG A 73 9.56 -3.95 -5.98
N VAL A 74 10.24 -4.83 -5.27
CA VAL A 74 9.62 -5.97 -4.58
C VAL A 74 8.62 -5.47 -3.55
N GLY A 75 8.99 -4.45 -2.75
CA GLY A 75 8.09 -3.84 -1.79
C GLY A 75 6.81 -3.30 -2.43
N SER A 76 6.92 -2.55 -3.54
CA SER A 76 5.77 -2.08 -4.30
C SER A 76 4.94 -3.23 -4.87
N LEU A 77 5.57 -4.27 -5.43
CA LEU A 77 4.88 -5.42 -6.02
C LEU A 77 4.06 -6.22 -4.99
N LEU A 78 4.45 -6.24 -3.71
CA LEU A 78 3.65 -6.88 -2.67
C LEU A 78 2.36 -6.11 -2.39
N ILE A 79 2.39 -4.78 -2.43
CA ILE A 79 1.25 -3.93 -2.07
C ILE A 79 0.28 -3.72 -3.25
N ILE A 80 0.79 -3.57 -4.48
CA ILE A 80 -0.03 -3.33 -5.68
C ILE A 80 -1.22 -4.30 -5.84
N PRO A 81 -1.06 -5.63 -5.77
CA PRO A 81 -2.18 -6.56 -5.92
C PRO A 81 -3.18 -6.47 -4.77
N VAL A 82 -2.73 -6.20 -3.54
CA VAL A 82 -3.61 -5.97 -2.38
C VAL A 82 -4.47 -4.73 -2.62
N MET A 83 -3.86 -3.65 -3.11
CA MET A 83 -4.56 -2.41 -3.44
C MET A 83 -5.55 -2.57 -4.58
N ALA A 84 -5.15 -3.26 -5.65
CA ALA A 84 -6.04 -3.55 -6.77
C ALA A 84 -7.27 -4.36 -6.31
N ALA A 85 -7.07 -5.38 -5.46
CA ALA A 85 -8.15 -6.16 -4.89
C ALA A 85 -9.06 -5.33 -3.97
N ALA A 86 -8.49 -4.51 -3.09
CA ALA A 86 -9.28 -3.63 -2.21
C ALA A 86 -10.12 -2.61 -3.01
N ILE A 87 -9.55 -2.01 -4.05
CA ILE A 87 -10.26 -1.11 -4.96
C ILE A 87 -11.46 -1.84 -5.56
N TYR A 88 -11.23 -3.01 -6.17
CA TYR A 88 -12.28 -3.76 -6.84
C TYR A 88 -13.38 -4.23 -5.90
N MET A 89 -13.01 -4.73 -4.72
CA MET A 89 -13.96 -5.36 -3.79
C MET A 89 -14.74 -4.36 -2.94
N ILE A 90 -14.14 -3.23 -2.56
CA ILE A 90 -14.67 -2.37 -1.48
C ILE A 90 -14.94 -0.94 -1.94
N HIS A 91 -14.13 -0.39 -2.83
CA HIS A 91 -14.17 1.04 -3.15
C HIS A 91 -14.76 1.35 -4.54
N TRP A 92 -14.85 0.35 -5.42
CA TRP A 92 -15.26 0.52 -6.80
C TRP A 92 -16.71 1.01 -6.94
N GLY A 93 -16.95 1.91 -7.89
CA GLY A 93 -18.29 2.45 -8.18
C GLY A 93 -18.53 3.86 -7.65
N GLN A 94 -17.63 4.40 -6.82
CA GLN A 94 -17.66 5.78 -6.36
C GLN A 94 -16.27 6.41 -6.48
N TRP A 95 -16.18 7.64 -7.00
CA TRP A 95 -14.92 8.39 -7.02
C TRP A 95 -14.57 8.95 -5.64
N SER A 96 -15.46 9.79 -5.09
CA SER A 96 -15.25 10.49 -3.80
C SER A 96 -14.80 9.55 -2.69
N PHE A 97 -13.72 9.90 -2.00
CA PHE A 97 -13.23 9.13 -0.84
C PHE A 97 -14.16 9.19 0.38
N LEU A 98 -15.16 10.08 0.40
CA LEU A 98 -16.08 10.20 1.52
C LEU A 98 -17.07 9.02 1.58
N PRO A 99 -17.38 8.48 2.77
CA PRO A 99 -18.41 7.46 2.93
C PRO A 99 -19.77 7.88 2.39
N SER A 100 -20.52 6.92 1.86
CA SER A 100 -21.90 7.10 1.41
C SER A 100 -22.75 5.87 1.76
N SER A 101 -24.06 5.94 1.51
CA SER A 101 -24.97 4.81 1.73
C SER A 101 -24.62 3.59 0.88
N SER A 102 -24.10 3.79 -0.33
CA SER A 102 -23.66 2.70 -1.22
C SER A 102 -22.22 2.27 -0.98
N HIS A 103 -21.37 3.16 -0.45
CA HIS A 103 -19.95 2.89 -0.19
C HIS A 103 -19.57 3.34 1.23
N PRO A 104 -19.89 2.54 2.26
CA PRO A 104 -19.61 2.90 3.66
C PRO A 104 -18.12 3.11 3.97
N MET A 105 -17.22 2.54 3.15
CA MET A 105 -15.77 2.68 3.26
C MET A 105 -15.19 3.77 2.35
N GLY A 106 -16.03 4.56 1.67
CA GLY A 106 -15.60 5.57 0.71
C GLY A 106 -15.21 4.99 -0.66
N GLY A 107 -14.99 5.88 -1.63
CA GLY A 107 -14.66 5.54 -3.02
C GLY A 107 -13.17 5.42 -3.34
N ILE A 108 -12.86 5.36 -4.64
CA ILE A 108 -11.53 5.01 -5.17
C ILE A 108 -10.50 6.15 -5.17
N GLU A 109 -10.87 7.40 -4.92
CA GLU A 109 -9.99 8.57 -5.09
C GLU A 109 -8.65 8.43 -4.35
N PHE A 110 -8.68 8.16 -3.04
CA PHE A 110 -7.47 7.99 -2.24
C PHE A 110 -6.67 6.75 -2.68
N GLN A 111 -7.37 5.64 -2.95
CA GLN A 111 -6.72 4.39 -3.35
C GLN A 111 -6.02 4.50 -4.70
N THR A 112 -6.58 5.29 -5.62
CA THR A 112 -6.02 5.57 -6.93
C THR A 112 -4.70 6.33 -6.82
N VAL A 113 -4.65 7.33 -5.93
CA VAL A 113 -3.40 8.09 -5.67
C VAL A 113 -2.32 7.19 -5.08
N LEU A 114 -2.65 6.38 -4.07
CA LEU A 114 -1.68 5.44 -3.49
C LEU A 114 -1.17 4.43 -4.52
N LEU A 115 -2.06 3.89 -5.35
CA LEU A 115 -1.70 2.95 -6.40
C LEU A 115 -0.77 3.60 -7.44
N ALA A 116 -1.04 4.84 -7.84
CA ALA A 116 -0.16 5.60 -8.74
C ALA A 116 1.24 5.81 -8.13
N VAL A 117 1.33 6.14 -6.85
CA VAL A 117 2.62 6.27 -6.13
C VAL A 117 3.34 4.92 -6.05
N LEU A 118 2.64 3.82 -5.80
CA LEU A 118 3.23 2.48 -5.78
C LEU A 118 3.81 2.09 -7.15
N PHE A 119 3.10 2.41 -8.25
CA PHE A 119 3.61 2.21 -9.61
C PHE A 119 4.81 3.10 -9.92
N TYR A 120 4.80 4.36 -9.47
CA TYR A 120 5.95 5.24 -9.59
C TYR A 120 7.18 4.64 -8.88
N LEU A 121 7.03 4.20 -7.62
CA LEU A 121 8.09 3.54 -6.86
C LEU A 121 8.55 2.22 -7.50
N LEU A 122 7.64 1.45 -8.09
CA LEU A 122 7.95 0.22 -8.82
C LEU A 122 8.83 0.50 -10.06
N ILE A 123 8.47 1.50 -10.85
CA ILE A 123 9.19 1.84 -12.09
C ILE A 123 10.55 2.45 -11.74
N LYS A 124 10.56 3.46 -10.87
CA LYS A 124 11.76 4.22 -10.52
C LYS A 124 12.72 3.47 -9.59
N GLY A 125 12.21 2.57 -8.75
CA GLY A 125 13.04 1.84 -7.78
C GLY A 125 13.70 2.79 -6.79
N LYS A 126 15.04 2.77 -6.70
CA LYS A 126 15.81 3.64 -5.80
C LYS A 126 15.78 5.11 -6.24
N ASP A 127 15.77 5.35 -7.55
CA ASP A 127 15.83 6.69 -8.16
C ASP A 127 14.48 7.42 -8.20
N ALA A 128 13.52 6.91 -7.43
CA ALA A 128 12.22 7.54 -7.19
C ALA A 128 12.40 8.95 -6.60
#